data_AF-A0A963V0T6-F1
#
_entry.id   AF-A0A963V0T6-F1
#
_cell.length_a   1.000
_cell.length_b   1.000
_cell.length_c   1.000
_cell.angle_alpha   90.00
_cell.angle_beta   90.00
_cell.angle_gamma   90.00
#
_symmetry.space_group_name_H-M   'P 1'
#
loop_
_entity.id
_entity.type
_entity.pdbx_description
1 polymer ?
#
loop_
_entity_poly.entity_id
_entity_poly.type
_entity_poly.pdbx_seq_one_letter_code
_entity_poly.pdbx_strand_id
1 'polypeptide(L)'
;MGWFTKLLVIGVVGFGGYVAYDLNGGGYFSLPDIPSGAYPISFKSGLRGVVYEMDVTDDQYADAPKIFRRLVMANRDRRFIGLPCDVPRWFEATWSTCRAGTEEEREYIVSTMPEDVKREMVGARLDAICYIEIEGERPILRGLIYSVPA
;
A
#
# COMPACT_ATOMS: atom_id res chain seq x y z
N MET A 1 -29.10 30.51 -14.62
CA MET A 1 -28.14 29.77 -13.76
C MET A 1 -27.37 30.77 -12.92
N GLY A 2 -27.59 30.80 -11.60
CA GLY A 2 -26.99 31.78 -10.70
C GLY A 2 -25.48 31.57 -10.51
N TRP A 3 -24.78 32.59 -10.04
CA TRP A 3 -23.34 32.52 -9.74
C TRP A 3 -23.01 31.42 -8.73
N PHE A 4 -23.88 31.22 -7.73
CA PHE A 4 -23.76 30.13 -6.75
C PHE A 4 -23.79 28.75 -7.40
N THR A 5 -24.71 28.50 -8.34
CA THR A 5 -24.78 27.23 -9.07
C THR A 5 -23.51 26.99 -9.89
N LYS A 6 -22.96 28.03 -10.52
CA LYS A 6 -21.69 27.93 -11.26
C LYS A 6 -20.51 27.57 -10.34
N LEU A 7 -20.40 28.24 -9.19
CA LEU A 7 -19.36 27.94 -8.20
C LEU A 7 -19.47 26.53 -7.65
N LEU A 8 -20.70 26.06 -7.37
CA LEU A 8 -20.94 24.69 -6.92
C LEU A 8 -20.48 23.67 -7.98
N VAL A 9 -20.84 23.89 -9.25
CA VAL A 9 -20.41 23.01 -10.36
C VAL A 9 -18.89 23.01 -10.49
N ILE A 10 -18.24 24.17 -10.45
CA ILE A 10 -16.77 24.27 -10.50
C ILE A 10 -16.14 23.52 -9.32
N GLY A 11 -16.70 23.67 -8.12
CA GLY A 11 -16.22 22.98 -6.92
C GLY A 11 -16.33 21.46 -7.04
N VAL A 12 -17.48 20.94 -7.50
CA VAL A 12 -17.70 19.51 -7.69
C VAL A 12 -16.78 18.94 -8.77
N VAL A 13 -16.65 19.61 -9.92
CA VAL A 13 -15.76 19.17 -11.01
C VAL A 13 -14.30 19.21 -10.57
N GLY A 14 -13.88 20.28 -9.89
CA GLY A 14 -12.52 20.41 -9.36
C GLY A 14 -12.19 19.33 -8.34
N PHE A 15 -13.10 19.07 -7.40
CA PHE A 15 -12.94 18.00 -6.41
C PHE A 15 -12.89 16.61 -7.07
N GLY A 16 -13.80 16.34 -8.00
CA GLY A 16 -13.81 15.07 -8.74
C GLY A 16 -12.51 14.84 -9.53
N GLY A 17 -12.01 15.88 -10.21
CA GLY A 17 -10.73 15.83 -10.92
C GLY A 17 -9.54 15.59 -9.99
N TYR A 18 -9.51 16.24 -8.83
CA TYR A 18 -8.47 16.02 -7.82
C TYR A 18 -8.47 14.58 -7.29
N VAL A 19 -9.64 14.04 -6.93
CA VAL A 19 -9.77 12.66 -6.44
C VAL A 19 -9.34 11.66 -7.50
N ALA A 20 -9.75 11.85 -8.76
CA ALA A 20 -9.34 10.98 -9.86
C ALA A 20 -7.82 11.03 -10.09
N TYR A 21 -7.21 12.22 -10.01
CA TYR A 21 -5.76 12.38 -10.13
C TYR A 21 -5.00 11.67 -9.00
N ASP A 22 -5.46 11.80 -7.76
CA ASP A 22 -4.87 11.13 -6.59
C ASP A 22 -4.95 9.60 -6.72
N LEU A 23 -6.13 9.07 -7.10
CA LEU A 23 -6.32 7.64 -7.33
C LEU A 23 -5.43 7.10 -8.47
N ASN A 24 -5.25 7.89 -9.53
CA ASN A 24 -4.36 7.54 -10.63
C ASN A 24 -2.89 7.49 -10.18
N GLY A 25 -2.43 8.51 -9.45
CA GLY A 25 -1.07 8.55 -8.90
C GLY A 25 -0.79 7.37 -7.96
N GLY A 26 -1.79 7.01 -7.14
CA GLY A 26 -1.74 5.84 -6.27
C GLY A 26 -1.79 4.49 -7.00
N GLY A 27 -2.12 4.46 -8.30
CA GLY A 27 -2.23 3.22 -9.09
C GLY A 27 -3.52 2.44 -8.89
N TYR A 28 -4.52 3.02 -8.23
CA TYR A 28 -5.77 2.33 -7.86
C TYR A 28 -6.63 1.93 -9.07
N PHE A 29 -6.47 2.59 -10.23
CA PHE A 29 -7.13 2.17 -11.47
C PHE A 29 -6.53 0.90 -12.08
N SER A 30 -5.29 0.56 -11.72
CA SER A 30 -4.61 -0.69 -12.09
C SER A 30 -4.60 -1.72 -10.96
N LEU A 31 -5.35 -1.48 -9.88
CA LEU A 31 -5.44 -2.40 -8.75
C LEU A 31 -6.07 -3.72 -9.24
N PRO A 32 -5.38 -4.87 -9.08
CA PRO A 32 -5.96 -6.16 -9.42
C PRO A 32 -7.22 -6.45 -8.61
N ASP A 33 -7.95 -7.48 -9.00
CA ASP A 33 -9.02 -7.98 -8.14
C ASP A 33 -8.40 -8.64 -6.91
N ILE A 34 -8.98 -8.33 -5.76
CA ILE A 34 -8.48 -8.74 -4.45
C ILE A 34 -9.59 -9.43 -3.66
N PRO A 35 -9.29 -10.53 -2.96
CA PRO A 35 -10.28 -11.26 -2.18
C PRO A 35 -10.77 -10.41 -1.00
N SER A 36 -11.85 -10.86 -0.35
CA SER A 36 -12.29 -10.26 0.91
C SER A 36 -11.17 -10.36 1.96
N GLY A 37 -11.05 -9.34 2.81
CA GLY A 37 -10.02 -9.26 3.85
C GLY A 37 -8.62 -8.89 3.36
N ALA A 38 -8.42 -8.73 2.04
CA ALA A 38 -7.19 -8.14 1.49
C ALA A 38 -7.31 -6.62 1.38
N TYR A 39 -6.24 -5.91 1.72
CA TYR A 39 -6.22 -4.45 1.78
C TYR A 39 -5.12 -3.86 0.90
N PRO A 40 -5.45 -2.99 -0.07
CA PRO A 40 -4.45 -2.31 -0.86
C PRO A 40 -3.86 -1.11 -0.10
N ILE A 41 -2.57 -0.90 -0.30
CA ILE A 41 -1.83 0.26 0.17
C ILE A 41 -0.83 0.71 -0.89
N SER A 42 -0.71 2.02 -1.07
CA SER A 42 0.17 2.64 -2.04
C SER A 42 0.96 3.75 -1.35
N PHE A 43 2.27 3.78 -1.58
CA PHE A 43 3.19 4.72 -0.97
C PHE A 43 3.73 5.70 -2.02
N LYS A 44 4.05 6.92 -1.57
CA LYS A 44 4.71 7.93 -2.42
C LYS A 44 6.09 7.48 -2.92
N SER A 45 6.71 6.51 -2.24
CA SER A 45 7.96 5.85 -2.66
C SER A 45 7.79 4.95 -3.90
N GLY A 46 6.56 4.78 -4.39
CA GLY A 46 6.23 3.95 -5.54
C GLY A 46 5.89 2.49 -5.20
N LEU A 47 6.11 2.06 -3.95
CA LEU A 47 5.68 0.75 -3.48
C LEU A 47 4.14 0.68 -3.47
N ARG A 48 3.58 -0.38 -4.09
CA ARG A 48 2.14 -0.65 -4.13
C ARG A 48 1.92 -2.10 -3.72
N GLY A 49 1.22 -2.31 -2.62
CA GLY A 49 1.02 -3.63 -2.03
C GLY A 49 -0.44 -3.97 -1.80
N VAL A 50 -0.81 -5.21 -2.06
CA VAL A 50 -2.03 -5.82 -1.52
C VAL A 50 -1.61 -6.65 -0.32
N VAL A 51 -2.03 -6.25 0.87
CA VAL A 51 -1.70 -6.96 2.10
C VAL A 51 -2.78 -8.01 2.40
N TYR A 52 -2.33 -9.25 2.53
CA TYR A 52 -3.16 -10.41 2.82
C TYR A 52 -3.03 -10.79 4.29
N GLU A 53 -4.14 -11.30 4.86
CA GLU A 53 -4.17 -11.92 6.21
C GLU A 53 -3.61 -11.02 7.31
N MET A 54 -3.72 -9.71 7.15
CA MET A 54 -3.27 -8.78 8.17
C MET A 54 -4.30 -8.66 9.27
N ASP A 55 -3.83 -8.74 10.51
CA ASP A 55 -4.63 -8.39 11.68
C ASP A 55 -4.94 -6.88 11.64
N VAL A 56 -6.22 -6.56 11.50
CA VAL A 56 -6.73 -5.18 11.38
C VAL A 56 -7.66 -4.86 12.53
N THR A 57 -7.60 -3.62 13.02
CA THR A 57 -8.46 -3.15 14.12
C THR A 57 -9.91 -2.97 13.72
N ASP A 58 -10.17 -2.71 12.44
CA ASP A 58 -11.51 -2.41 11.90
C ASP A 58 -11.67 -3.10 10.54
N ASP A 59 -12.44 -4.19 10.53
CA ASP A 59 -12.70 -5.03 9.36
C ASP A 59 -14.04 -4.70 8.66
N GLN A 60 -14.72 -3.62 9.05
CA GLN A 60 -16.05 -3.27 8.53
C GLN A 60 -16.09 -3.12 7.00
N TYR A 61 -14.95 -2.86 6.38
CA TYR A 61 -14.79 -2.67 4.94
C TYR A 61 -14.13 -3.87 4.23
N ALA A 62 -13.92 -5.01 4.90
CA ALA A 62 -13.27 -6.18 4.32
C ALA A 62 -13.94 -6.67 3.01
N ASP A 63 -15.27 -6.52 2.91
CA ASP A 63 -16.08 -6.88 1.75
C ASP A 63 -16.44 -5.69 0.83
N ALA A 64 -16.00 -4.48 1.14
CA ALA A 64 -16.34 -3.29 0.35
C ALA A 64 -15.74 -3.37 -1.08
N PRO A 65 -16.18 -2.54 -2.04
CA PRO A 65 -15.48 -2.43 -3.32
C PRO A 65 -14.00 -2.06 -3.12
N LYS A 66 -13.09 -2.65 -3.91
CA LYS A 66 -11.62 -2.55 -3.73
C LYS A 66 -11.06 -1.13 -3.65
N ILE A 67 -11.75 -0.16 -4.26
CA ILE A 67 -11.34 1.26 -4.24
C ILE A 67 -11.59 1.95 -2.88
N PHE A 68 -12.50 1.38 -2.06
CA PHE A 68 -12.82 1.87 -0.72
C PHE A 68 -12.09 1.10 0.38
N ARG A 69 -11.52 -0.07 0.05
CA ARG A 69 -10.63 -0.80 0.95
C ARG A 69 -9.29 -0.10 0.98
N ARG A 70 -8.94 0.52 2.11
CA ARG A 70 -7.59 1.07 2.34
C ARG A 70 -7.05 0.55 3.65
N LEU A 71 -5.82 0.05 3.65
CA LEU A 71 -5.20 -0.48 4.86
C LEU A 71 -5.16 0.55 6.00
N VAL A 72 -4.89 1.80 5.67
CA VAL A 72 -4.88 2.93 6.63
C VAL A 72 -6.26 3.17 7.27
N MET A 73 -7.35 2.82 6.59
CA MET A 73 -8.70 2.93 7.15
C MET A 73 -9.05 1.78 8.08
N ALA A 74 -8.51 0.58 7.82
CA ALA A 74 -8.69 -0.63 8.63
C ALA A 74 -7.80 -0.64 9.89
N ASN A 75 -6.69 0.12 9.87
CA ASN A 75 -5.75 0.29 10.99
C ASN A 75 -5.44 1.78 11.20
N ARG A 76 -6.39 2.49 11.81
CA ARG A 76 -6.30 3.94 12.01
C ARG A 76 -5.35 4.34 13.14
N ASP A 77 -5.06 3.40 14.02
CA ASP A 77 -4.12 3.49 15.14
C ASP A 77 -2.65 3.32 14.69
N ARG A 78 -2.42 3.09 13.39
CA ARG A 78 -1.08 2.86 12.83
C ARG A 78 -0.78 3.78 11.66
N ARG A 79 0.49 4.14 11.54
CA ARG A 79 1.05 4.78 10.35
C ARG A 79 1.98 3.81 9.64
N PHE A 80 1.76 3.62 8.35
CA PHE A 80 2.53 2.69 7.53
C PHE A 80 3.65 3.41 6.78
N ILE A 81 4.79 2.73 6.67
CA ILE A 81 6.00 3.17 6.00
C ILE A 81 6.36 2.11 4.96
N GLY A 82 6.47 2.52 3.69
CA GLY A 82 6.80 1.62 2.59
C GLY A 82 8.24 1.80 2.14
N LEU A 83 9.06 0.76 2.34
CA LEU A 83 10.45 0.71 1.90
C LEU A 83 10.56 -0.09 0.60
N PRO A 84 10.66 0.56 -0.57
CA PRO A 84 10.78 -0.14 -1.84
C PRO A 84 12.18 -0.76 -1.99
N CYS A 85 12.26 -1.92 -2.63
CA CYS A 85 13.51 -2.45 -3.17
C CYS A 85 13.72 -1.93 -4.61
N ASP A 86 14.98 -1.92 -5.04
CA ASP A 86 15.31 -1.61 -6.43
C ASP A 86 14.86 -2.78 -7.33
N VAL A 87 14.06 -2.46 -8.34
CA VAL A 87 13.47 -3.42 -9.27
C VAL A 87 13.55 -2.84 -10.68
N PRO A 88 13.58 -3.68 -11.73
CA PRO A 88 13.52 -3.19 -13.10
C PRO A 88 12.35 -2.22 -13.34
N ARG A 89 12.56 -1.23 -14.20
CA ARG A 89 11.60 -0.12 -14.42
C ARG A 89 10.17 -0.55 -14.74
N TRP A 90 10.00 -1.69 -15.41
CA TRP A 90 8.68 -2.22 -15.76
C TRP A 90 7.92 -2.84 -14.57
N PHE A 91 8.58 -3.05 -13.43
CA PHE A 91 8.00 -3.55 -12.19
C PHE A 91 7.74 -2.46 -11.14
N GLU A 92 8.24 -1.23 -11.34
CA GLU A 92 8.10 -0.15 -10.36
C GLU A 92 6.64 0.15 -10.01
N ALA A 93 5.77 0.14 -11.01
CA ALA A 93 4.34 0.44 -10.88
C ALA A 93 3.45 -0.77 -10.59
N THR A 94 4.02 -1.98 -10.54
CA THR A 94 3.30 -3.24 -10.36
C THR A 94 2.83 -3.41 -8.92
N TRP A 95 1.60 -3.88 -8.75
CA TRP A 95 1.07 -4.25 -7.44
C TRP A 95 1.74 -5.54 -6.95
N SER A 96 2.34 -5.48 -5.76
CA SER A 96 2.93 -6.65 -5.09
C SER A 96 1.96 -7.32 -4.14
N THR A 97 2.13 -8.62 -3.97
CA THR A 97 1.49 -9.44 -2.93
C THR A 97 2.29 -9.30 -1.65
N CYS A 98 1.66 -8.87 -0.55
CA CYS A 98 2.32 -8.64 0.72
C CYS A 98 1.74 -9.54 1.82
N ARG A 99 2.62 -10.19 2.59
CA ARG A 99 2.26 -11.05 3.73
C ARG A 99 3.22 -10.80 4.90
N ALA A 100 2.86 -11.21 6.12
CA ALA A 100 3.67 -10.96 7.32
C ALA A 100 5.13 -11.47 7.25
N GLY A 101 5.36 -12.50 6.42
CA GLY A 101 6.64 -13.21 6.37
C GLY A 101 6.72 -14.30 7.43
N THR A 102 7.55 -15.31 7.20
CA THR A 102 7.95 -16.26 8.25
C THR A 102 8.95 -15.59 9.19
N GLU A 103 9.16 -16.15 10.39
CA GLU A 103 10.16 -15.62 11.32
C GLU A 103 11.56 -15.62 10.70
N GLU A 104 11.92 -16.69 10.00
CA GLU A 104 13.21 -16.81 9.29
C GLU A 104 13.40 -15.72 8.23
N GLU A 105 12.36 -15.43 7.42
CA GLU A 105 12.41 -14.37 6.42
C GLU A 105 12.60 -12.99 7.07
N ARG A 106 11.92 -12.75 8.18
CA ARG A 106 11.99 -11.49 8.93
C ARG A 106 13.35 -11.29 9.56
N GLU A 107 13.90 -12.33 10.20
CA GLU A 107 15.26 -12.30 10.75
C GLU A 107 16.31 -12.08 9.66
N TYR A 108 16.16 -12.75 8.51
CA TYR A 108 17.06 -12.57 7.37
C TYR A 108 17.02 -11.12 6.85
N ILE A 109 15.82 -10.55 6.68
CA ILE A 109 15.67 -9.17 6.21
C ILE A 109 16.27 -8.19 7.21
N VAL A 110 15.95 -8.33 8.50
CA VAL A 110 16.47 -7.43 9.54
C VAL A 110 17.98 -7.55 9.65
N SER A 111 18.56 -8.75 9.55
CA SER A 111 20.02 -8.93 9.65
C SER A 111 20.78 -8.38 8.44
N THR A 112 20.22 -8.52 7.24
CA THR A 112 20.84 -8.08 5.98
C THR A 112 20.56 -6.61 5.61
N MET A 113 19.66 -5.94 6.34
CA MET A 113 19.31 -4.54 6.10
C MET A 113 20.52 -3.62 6.30
N PRO A 114 20.72 -2.60 5.43
CA PRO A 114 21.74 -1.57 5.63
C PRO A 114 21.61 -0.83 6.96
N GLU A 115 22.75 -0.50 7.60
CA GLU A 115 22.78 0.12 8.94
C GLU A 115 22.14 1.51 9.00
N ASP A 116 22.17 2.27 7.92
CA ASP A 116 21.45 3.53 7.79
C ASP A 116 19.94 3.32 7.85
N VAL A 117 19.41 2.36 7.09
CA VAL A 117 17.97 2.02 7.10
C VAL A 117 17.56 1.45 8.46
N LYS A 118 18.37 0.56 9.06
CA LYS A 118 18.10 0.03 10.41
C LYS A 118 17.89 1.12 11.44
N ARG A 119 18.73 2.17 11.41
CA ARG A 119 18.62 3.31 12.34
C ARG A 119 17.33 4.11 12.13
N GLU A 120 16.88 4.26 10.89
CA GLU A 120 15.61 4.95 10.58
C GLU A 120 14.39 4.12 10.99
N MET A 121 14.51 2.79 10.98
CA MET A 121 13.41 1.87 11.31
C MET A 121 13.35 1.49 12.80
N VAL A 122 14.15 2.12 13.66
CA VAL A 122 14.12 1.85 15.11
C VAL A 122 12.72 2.17 15.67
N GLY A 123 12.11 1.18 16.32
CA GLY A 123 10.76 1.28 16.87
C GLY A 123 9.63 1.02 15.86
N ALA A 124 9.95 0.81 14.58
CA ALA A 124 8.99 0.37 13.59
C ALA A 124 8.85 -1.15 13.59
N ARG A 125 7.62 -1.64 13.45
CA ARG A 125 7.32 -3.08 13.30
C ARG A 125 7.27 -3.43 11.82
N LEU A 126 7.99 -4.47 11.40
CA LEU A 126 7.85 -5.04 10.07
C LEU A 126 6.49 -5.76 9.97
N ASP A 127 5.54 -5.19 9.25
CA ASP A 127 4.19 -5.76 9.11
C ASP A 127 4.05 -6.68 7.92
N ALA A 128 4.73 -6.38 6.81
CA ALA A 128 4.65 -7.22 5.63
C ALA A 128 5.91 -7.17 4.76
N ILE A 129 6.17 -8.29 4.11
CA ILE A 129 7.15 -8.47 3.05
C ILE A 129 6.37 -8.59 1.74
N CYS A 130 6.74 -7.77 0.77
CA CYS A 130 6.01 -7.63 -0.49
C CYS A 130 6.81 -8.22 -1.65
N TYR A 131 6.14 -9.04 -2.45
CA TYR A 131 6.71 -9.72 -3.60
C TYR A 131 5.93 -9.47 -4.87
N ILE A 132 6.62 -9.47 -6.00
CA ILE A 132 5.99 -9.59 -7.33
C ILE A 132 6.02 -11.08 -7.70
N GLU A 133 4.83 -11.64 -7.88
CA GLU A 133 4.66 -12.99 -8.40
C GLU A 133 4.92 -12.99 -9.91
N ILE A 134 5.75 -13.93 -10.37
CA ILE A 134 6.08 -14.13 -11.79
C ILE A 134 5.77 -15.58 -12.13
N GLU A 135 5.02 -15.77 -13.22
CA GLU A 135 4.62 -17.12 -13.66
C GLU A 135 5.85 -17.99 -13.98
N GLY A 136 5.98 -19.11 -13.29
CA GLY A 136 7.05 -20.09 -13.51
C GLY A 136 8.43 -19.67 -12.97
N GLU A 137 8.54 -18.52 -12.30
CA GLU A 137 9.78 -18.01 -11.74
C GLU A 137 9.68 -17.79 -10.23
N ARG A 138 10.83 -17.48 -9.59
CA ARG A 138 10.85 -17.14 -8.17
C ARG A 138 10.27 -15.74 -7.96
N PRO A 139 9.48 -15.52 -6.90
CA PRO A 139 8.95 -14.20 -6.59
C PRO A 139 10.07 -13.20 -6.32
N ILE A 140 9.92 -11.99 -6.87
CA ILE A 140 10.89 -10.90 -6.70
C ILE A 140 10.50 -10.08 -5.48
N LEU A 141 11.43 -9.85 -4.56
CA LEU A 141 11.22 -8.93 -3.44
C LEU A 141 10.99 -7.51 -3.97
N ARG A 142 9.79 -6.96 -3.74
CA ARG A 142 9.40 -5.62 -4.19
C ARG A 142 9.58 -4.57 -3.11
N GLY A 143 9.47 -4.94 -1.85
CA GLY A 143 9.66 -4.01 -0.74
C GLY A 143 9.14 -4.54 0.59
N LEU A 144 9.22 -3.69 1.60
CA LEU A 144 8.81 -3.96 2.96
C LEU A 144 7.78 -2.92 3.40
N ILE A 145 6.82 -3.36 4.21
CA ILE A 145 5.87 -2.48 4.88
C ILE A 145 6.15 -2.53 6.36
N TYR A 146 6.53 -1.39 6.90
CA TYR A 146 6.65 -1.16 8.32
C TYR A 146 5.46 -0.37 8.84
N SER A 147 5.25 -0.40 10.14
CA SER A 147 4.37 0.57 10.79
C SER A 147 4.83 0.97 12.18
N VAL A 148 4.31 2.12 12.60
CA VAL A 148 4.46 2.68 13.94
C VAL A 148 3.07 3.02 14.50
N PRO A 149 2.89 3.05 15.83
CA PRO A 149 1.70 3.65 16.44
C PRO A 149 1.50 5.09 15.97
N ALA A 150 0.23 5.49 15.77
CA ALA A 150 -0.15 6.77 15.17
C ALA A 150 -0.06 7.99 16.11
#